data_AF-A0A9E5N5B2-F1
#
_entry.id   AF-A0A9E5N5B2-F1
#
_cell.length_a   1.000
_cell.length_b   1.000
_cell.length_c   1.000
_cell.angle_alpha   90.00
_cell.angle_beta   90.00
_cell.angle_gamma   90.00
#
_symmetry.space_group_name_H-M   'P 1'
#
loop_
_entity.id
_entity.type
_entity.pdbx_description
1 polymer ?
#
loop_
_entity_poly.entity_id
_entity_poly.type
_entity_poly.pdbx_seq_one_letter_code
_entity_poly.pdbx_strand_id
1 'polypeptide(L)'
;MKKRIEELLDICLQKIKEGIPVEEILSQYPYYADELKELLATAKKIKDVPLPEPSNIGMASCLVRLGEALQLQKQKPRKARISRLLYFPFPAWAKALVFAVIIIFISWGTVTLSANSLPGDLLYPMKFMTEKVKFFLTANPGGKVELRLIYSEERMQELVRHLDKRRDLNTELLKAMLDEATLALEHISRLPDPAGPVYFSRLQYLNAYQKDVLENLKPKVTSPQQKEELENAIRLCGNRTQWMSRMRIKGVWPGKWGPHCDRR
;
A
#
# COMPACT_ATOMS: atom_id res chain seq x y z
N MET A 1 6.17 -8.34 59.70
CA MET A 1 5.23 -7.26 59.28
C MET A 1 3.84 -7.86 59.20
N LYS A 2 2.89 -7.37 60.00
CA LYS A 2 1.50 -7.84 60.01
C LYS A 2 0.88 -7.35 58.68
N LYS A 3 0.68 -8.23 57.69
CA LYS A 3 -0.01 -7.85 56.44
C LYS A 3 -1.39 -7.34 56.83
N ARG A 4 -1.80 -6.20 56.27
CA ARG A 4 -3.15 -5.66 56.54
C ARG A 4 -4.16 -6.63 55.94
N ILE A 5 -5.30 -6.80 56.60
CA ILE A 5 -6.36 -7.72 56.15
C ILE A 5 -6.84 -7.41 54.73
N GLU A 6 -6.81 -6.15 54.32
CA GLU A 6 -7.11 -5.68 52.96
C GLU A 6 -6.20 -6.33 51.90
N GLU A 7 -4.89 -6.39 52.15
CA GLU A 7 -3.92 -7.01 51.23
C GLU A 7 -4.11 -8.53 51.17
N LEU A 8 -4.53 -9.15 52.28
CA LEU A 8 -4.83 -10.58 52.32
C LEU A 8 -6.12 -10.91 51.56
N LEU A 9 -7.14 -10.04 51.64
CA LEU A 9 -8.40 -10.20 50.91
C LEU A 9 -8.16 -10.18 49.40
N ASP A 10 -7.37 -9.25 48.89
CA ASP A 10 -7.03 -9.17 47.46
C ASP A 10 -6.31 -10.44 46.97
N ILE A 11 -5.35 -10.95 47.76
CA ILE A 11 -4.64 -12.20 47.47
C ILE A 11 -5.62 -13.38 47.45
N CYS A 12 -6.54 -13.45 48.41
CA CYS A 12 -7.56 -14.50 48.48
C CYS A 12 -8.49 -14.46 47.26
N LEU A 13 -8.97 -13.27 46.88
CA LEU A 13 -9.83 -13.09 45.71
C LEU A 13 -9.11 -13.48 44.40
N GLN A 14 -7.81 -13.23 44.29
CA GLN A 14 -7.01 -13.66 43.14
C GLN A 14 -6.88 -15.19 43.08
N LYS A 15 -6.55 -15.84 44.20
CA LYS A 15 -6.45 -17.31 44.27
C LYS A 15 -7.79 -18.02 43.98
N ILE A 16 -8.92 -17.42 44.39
CA ILE A 16 -10.26 -17.91 44.05
C ILE A 16 -10.52 -17.81 42.54
N LYS A 17 -10.04 -16.74 41.87
CA LYS A 17 -10.12 -16.63 40.39
C LYS A 17 -9.26 -17.67 39.68
N GLU A 18 -8.14 -18.07 40.28
CA GLU A 18 -7.25 -19.12 39.79
C GLU A 18 -7.80 -20.54 40.05
N GLY A 19 -8.94 -20.67 40.75
CA GLY A 19 -9.68 -21.93 40.94
C GLY A 19 -9.38 -22.66 42.25
N ILE A 20 -8.63 -22.05 43.18
CA ILE A 20 -8.30 -22.65 44.48
C ILE A 20 -9.53 -22.55 45.41
N PRO A 21 -9.94 -23.63 46.09
CA PRO A 21 -11.08 -23.61 47.00
C PRO A 21 -10.85 -22.72 48.22
N VAL A 22 -11.92 -22.08 48.70
CA VAL A 22 -11.87 -21.06 49.76
C VAL A 22 -11.34 -21.65 51.07
N GLU A 23 -11.70 -22.89 51.38
CA GLU A 23 -11.29 -23.62 52.57
C GLU A 23 -9.77 -23.83 52.62
N GLU A 24 -9.17 -24.09 51.46
CA GLU A 24 -7.72 -24.26 51.33
C GLU A 24 -6.98 -22.94 51.50
N ILE A 25 -7.55 -21.83 51.01
CA ILE A 25 -6.98 -20.49 51.17
C ILE A 25 -7.06 -20.03 52.64
N LEU A 26 -8.19 -20.28 53.31
CA LEU A 26 -8.38 -19.91 54.73
C LEU A 26 -7.46 -20.70 55.66
N SER A 27 -7.12 -21.96 55.32
CA SER A 27 -6.16 -22.76 56.07
C SER A 27 -4.75 -22.16 56.12
N GLN A 28 -4.38 -21.34 55.12
CA GLN A 28 -3.09 -20.66 55.03
C GLN A 28 -3.02 -19.40 55.92
N TYR A 29 -4.16 -18.88 56.37
CA TYR A 29 -4.26 -17.67 57.18
C TYR A 29 -5.17 -17.86 58.42
N PRO A 30 -4.83 -18.78 59.34
CA PRO A 30 -5.69 -19.16 60.46
C PRO A 30 -6.00 -18.00 61.42
N TYR A 31 -5.09 -17.02 61.53
CA TYR A 31 -5.27 -15.85 62.41
C TYR A 31 -6.38 -14.88 61.93
N TYR A 32 -6.70 -14.85 60.63
CA TYR A 32 -7.73 -13.98 60.05
C TYR A 32 -8.86 -14.77 59.39
N ALA A 33 -8.96 -16.07 59.67
CA ALA A 33 -9.83 -16.97 58.92
C ALA A 33 -11.32 -16.56 59.02
N ASP A 34 -11.78 -16.18 60.21
CA ASP A 34 -13.17 -15.79 60.44
C ASP A 34 -13.51 -14.44 59.76
N GLU A 35 -12.64 -13.45 59.89
CA GLU A 35 -12.83 -12.13 59.26
C GLU A 35 -12.74 -12.21 57.71
N LEU A 36 -11.79 -12.97 57.17
CA LEU A 36 -11.67 -13.19 55.72
C LEU A 36 -12.86 -13.95 55.15
N LYS A 37 -13.40 -14.92 55.89
CA LYS A 37 -14.59 -15.68 55.48
C LYS A 37 -15.81 -14.77 55.32
N GLU A 38 -16.02 -13.83 56.23
CA GLU A 38 -17.13 -12.87 56.15
C GLU A 38 -16.96 -11.88 54.97
N LEU A 39 -15.73 -11.38 54.76
CA LEU A 39 -15.42 -10.47 53.65
C LEU A 39 -15.57 -11.16 52.28
N LEU A 40 -15.12 -12.42 52.16
CA LEU A 40 -15.28 -13.21 50.93
C LEU A 40 -16.74 -13.55 50.66
N ALA A 41 -17.54 -13.82 51.70
CA ALA A 41 -18.99 -14.02 51.56
C ALA A 41 -19.68 -12.74 51.05
N THR A 42 -19.24 -11.57 51.50
CA THR A 42 -19.75 -10.28 51.04
C THR A 42 -19.35 -10.00 49.59
N ALA A 43 -18.10 -10.25 49.23
CA ALA A 43 -17.61 -10.13 47.85
C ALA A 43 -18.37 -11.05 46.88
N LYS A 44 -18.71 -12.27 47.32
CA LYS A 44 -19.55 -13.21 46.54
C LYS A 44 -20.95 -12.64 46.28
N LYS A 45 -21.62 -12.10 47.31
CA LYS A 45 -22.93 -11.44 47.16
C LYS A 45 -22.89 -10.29 46.14
N ILE A 46 -21.82 -9.50 46.12
CA ILE A 46 -21.63 -8.40 45.16
C ILE A 46 -21.41 -8.93 43.73
N LYS A 47 -20.68 -10.05 43.58
CA LYS A 47 -20.46 -10.70 42.29
C LYS A 47 -21.75 -11.27 41.69
N ASP A 48 -22.66 -11.76 42.53
CA ASP A 48 -23.94 -12.34 42.10
C ASP A 48 -24.99 -11.25 41.72
N VAL A 49 -24.77 -10.01 42.18
CA VAL A 49 -24.84 -8.76 41.38
C VAL A 49 -25.14 -8.83 39.87
N PRO A 50 -26.38 -8.84 39.32
CA PRO A 50 -26.55 -8.73 37.88
C PRO A 50 -25.88 -7.44 37.39
N LEU A 51 -24.91 -7.56 36.48
CA LEU A 51 -24.28 -6.38 35.91
C LEU A 51 -25.37 -5.57 35.18
N PRO A 52 -25.47 -4.25 35.42
CA PRO A 52 -26.43 -3.43 34.70
C PRO A 52 -26.08 -3.49 33.21
N GLU A 53 -26.99 -4.02 32.41
CA GLU A 53 -26.86 -3.96 30.96
C GLU A 53 -26.88 -2.49 30.53
N PRO A 54 -25.84 -2.01 29.83
CA PRO A 54 -25.83 -0.64 29.37
C PRO A 54 -27.00 -0.43 28.41
N SER A 55 -27.91 0.48 28.75
CA SER A 55 -28.98 0.85 27.81
C SER A 55 -28.36 1.31 26.49
N ASN A 56 -28.91 0.86 25.36
CA ASN A 56 -28.41 1.22 24.03
C ASN A 56 -28.29 2.75 23.85
N ILE A 57 -29.20 3.51 24.47
CA ILE A 57 -29.21 4.98 24.48
C ILE A 57 -28.06 5.56 25.32
N GLY A 58 -27.78 4.97 26.49
CA GLY A 58 -26.66 5.36 27.35
C GLY A 58 -25.30 5.08 26.72
N MET A 59 -25.16 3.93 26.04
CA MET A 59 -23.94 3.58 25.30
C MET A 59 -23.69 4.51 24.13
N ALA A 60 -24.72 4.78 23.31
CA ALA A 60 -24.62 5.73 22.21
C ALA A 60 -24.24 7.14 22.70
N SER A 61 -24.89 7.61 23.78
CA SER A 61 -24.60 8.91 24.37
C SER A 61 -23.18 9.00 24.95
N CYS A 62 -22.69 7.91 25.55
CA CYS A 62 -21.32 7.82 26.04
C CYS A 62 -20.31 7.86 24.89
N LEU A 63 -20.57 7.15 23.79
CA LEU A 63 -19.72 7.15 22.60
C LEU A 63 -19.68 8.52 21.92
N VAL A 64 -20.80 9.23 21.85
CA VAL A 64 -20.87 10.60 21.35
C VAL A 64 -20.05 11.55 22.24
N ARG A 65 -20.24 11.51 23.57
CA ARG A 65 -19.49 12.34 24.52
C ARG A 65 -17.99 12.04 24.53
N LEU A 66 -17.61 10.76 24.39
CA LEU A 66 -16.21 10.36 24.21
C LEU A 66 -15.65 10.88 22.90
N GLY A 67 -16.42 10.80 21.81
CA GLY A 67 -16.06 11.36 20.51
C GLY A 67 -15.81 12.86 20.58
N GLU A 68 -16.70 13.61 21.23
CA GLU A 68 -16.58 15.05 21.45
C GLU A 68 -15.37 15.39 22.32
N ALA A 69 -15.15 14.68 23.43
CA ALA A 69 -14.00 14.89 24.30
C ALA A 69 -12.67 14.63 23.57
N LEU A 70 -12.61 13.59 22.72
CA LEU A 70 -11.44 13.28 21.89
C LEU A 70 -11.24 14.30 20.76
N GLN A 71 -12.31 14.84 20.19
CA GLN A 71 -12.21 15.93 19.21
C GLN A 71 -11.71 17.22 19.85
N LEU A 72 -12.19 17.59 21.03
CA LEU A 72 -11.69 18.74 21.78
C LEU A 72 -10.23 18.56 22.21
N GLN A 73 -9.80 17.31 22.46
CA GLN A 73 -8.40 16.98 22.72
C GLN A 73 -7.52 17.12 21.46
N LYS A 74 -8.04 16.79 20.28
CA LYS A 74 -7.37 17.01 18.98
C LYS A 74 -7.38 18.48 18.54
N GLN A 75 -8.35 19.27 18.99
CA GLN A 75 -8.52 20.69 18.64
C GLN A 75 -7.84 21.66 19.60
N LYS A 76 -7.17 21.20 20.67
CA LYS A 76 -6.21 22.07 21.37
C LYS A 76 -5.01 22.29 20.44
N PRO A 77 -4.79 23.51 19.91
CA PRO A 77 -3.51 23.80 19.30
C PRO A 77 -2.47 23.61 20.40
N ARG A 78 -1.54 22.66 20.21
CA ARG A 78 -0.32 22.55 21.01
C ARG A 78 0.57 23.78 20.74
N LYS A 79 0.10 24.98 21.13
CA LYS A 79 0.98 26.11 21.39
C LYS A 79 1.63 25.84 22.75
N ALA A 80 2.95 26.01 22.80
CA ALA A 80 3.84 25.86 23.96
C ALA A 80 4.34 24.45 24.33
N ARG A 81 5.08 23.80 23.42
CA ARG A 81 6.33 23.08 23.81
C ARG A 81 7.36 22.89 22.68
N ILE A 82 7.21 23.60 21.56
CA ILE A 82 8.16 23.56 20.42
C ILE A 82 9.15 24.73 20.48
N SER A 83 8.85 25.80 21.22
CA SER A 83 9.73 26.98 21.36
C SER A 83 11.06 26.71 22.07
N ARG A 84 11.23 25.54 22.72
CA ARG A 84 12.48 25.15 23.37
C ARG A 84 13.32 24.16 22.56
N LEU A 85 12.75 23.50 21.55
CA LEU A 85 13.48 22.56 20.67
C LEU A 85 14.08 23.26 19.43
N LEU A 86 13.53 24.42 19.05
CA LEU A 86 14.05 25.28 17.97
C LEU A 86 15.24 26.16 18.40
N TYR A 87 15.66 26.08 19.67
CA TYR A 87 16.83 26.80 20.20
C TYR A 87 18.07 25.91 20.24
N PHE A 88 18.29 25.15 19.17
CA PHE A 88 19.54 24.44 18.92
C PHE A 88 20.18 25.08 17.69
N PRO A 89 21.45 25.54 17.75
CA PRO A 89 22.08 26.27 16.67
C PRO A 89 22.51 25.30 15.56
N PHE A 90 21.53 24.75 14.84
CA PHE A 90 21.80 23.98 13.64
C PHE A 90 22.02 24.93 12.45
N PRO A 91 23.07 24.71 11.65
CA PRO A 91 23.30 25.48 10.42
C PRO A 91 22.14 25.27 9.43
N ALA A 92 21.86 26.29 8.60
CA ALA A 92 20.66 26.36 7.76
C ALA A 92 20.41 25.13 6.87
N TRP A 93 21.48 24.45 6.45
CA TRP A 93 21.40 23.24 5.62
C TRP A 93 20.81 22.02 6.36
N ALA A 94 21.05 21.89 7.67
CA ALA A 94 20.53 20.78 8.45
C ALA A 94 19.00 20.89 8.67
N LYS A 95 18.49 22.13 8.76
CA LYS A 95 17.04 22.40 8.85
C LYS A 95 16.32 22.04 7.55
N ALA A 96 16.93 22.33 6.41
CA ALA A 96 16.39 21.96 5.09
C ALA A 96 16.31 20.44 4.91
N LEU A 97 17.33 19.71 5.36
CA LEU A 97 17.37 18.26 5.29
C LEU A 97 16.29 17.61 6.16
N VAL A 98 16.11 18.07 7.40
CA VAL A 98 15.06 17.58 8.29
C VAL A 98 13.66 17.86 7.74
N PHE A 99 13.44 19.04 7.15
CA PHE A 99 12.17 19.35 6.48
C PHE A 99 11.91 18.42 5.28
N ALA A 100 12.92 18.16 4.46
CA ALA A 100 12.81 17.23 3.33
C ALA A 100 12.43 15.81 3.81
N VAL A 101 13.07 15.32 4.88
CA VAL A 101 12.76 14.01 5.48
C VAL A 101 11.32 13.96 6.01
N ILE A 102 10.86 14.99 6.71
CA ILE A 102 9.47 15.05 7.22
C ILE A 102 8.47 15.04 6.06
N ILE A 103 8.73 15.77 4.98
CA ILE A 103 7.87 15.77 3.78
C ILE A 103 7.83 14.36 3.13
N ILE A 104 8.96 13.67 3.07
CA ILE A 104 9.05 12.29 2.55
C ILE A 104 8.21 11.33 3.41
N PHE A 105 8.31 11.43 4.74
CA PHE A 105 7.54 10.58 5.65
C PHE A 105 6.03 10.88 5.64
N ILE A 106 5.63 12.14 5.50
CA ILE A 106 4.21 12.52 5.32
C ILE A 106 3.67 11.97 4.00
N SER A 107 4.48 12.00 2.93
CA SER A 107 4.12 11.45 1.62
C SER A 107 3.96 9.92 1.61
N TRP A 108 4.72 9.21 2.45
CA TRP A 108 4.62 7.75 2.58
C TRP A 108 3.35 7.28 3.34
N GLY A 109 2.77 8.14 4.19
CA GLY A 109 1.63 7.80 5.04
C GLY A 109 0.24 7.90 4.40
N THR A 110 0.11 8.46 3.19
CA THR A 110 -1.19 8.77 2.56
C THR A 110 -1.59 7.82 1.43
N VAL A 111 -0.86 6.74 1.17
CA VAL A 111 -1.01 5.93 -0.06
C VAL A 111 -2.12 4.86 0.01
N THR A 112 -2.88 4.74 1.12
CA THR A 112 -3.87 3.65 1.27
C THR A 112 -5.31 3.99 0.86
N LEU A 113 -5.60 5.17 0.29
CA LEU A 113 -6.98 5.57 -0.05
C LEU A 113 -7.22 6.13 -1.48
N SER A 114 -6.28 6.03 -2.42
CA SER A 114 -6.46 6.59 -3.77
C SER A 114 -6.50 5.53 -4.89
N ALA A 115 -7.30 4.48 -4.71
CA ALA A 115 -7.39 3.37 -5.67
C ALA A 115 -8.35 3.60 -6.86
N ASN A 116 -8.86 4.82 -7.11
CA ASN A 116 -9.96 5.04 -8.06
C ASN A 116 -9.83 6.22 -9.05
N SER A 117 -8.67 6.84 -9.21
CA SER A 117 -8.53 7.99 -10.12
C SER A 117 -8.24 7.55 -11.56
N LEU A 118 -9.13 7.92 -12.49
CA LEU A 118 -8.99 7.71 -13.94
C LEU A 118 -8.26 8.88 -14.63
N PRO A 119 -7.74 8.68 -15.86
CA PRO A 119 -7.06 9.73 -16.62
C PRO A 119 -7.99 10.94 -16.87
N GLY A 120 -7.55 12.13 -16.43
CA GLY A 120 -8.29 13.40 -16.51
C GLY A 120 -8.40 14.19 -15.19
N ASP A 121 -8.05 13.60 -14.04
CA ASP A 121 -8.12 14.26 -12.73
C ASP A 121 -6.82 14.98 -12.32
N LEU A 122 -6.94 15.98 -11.44
CA LEU A 122 -5.84 16.78 -10.82
C LEU A 122 -4.69 15.94 -10.20
N LEU A 123 -4.92 14.64 -9.99
CA LEU A 123 -3.98 13.68 -9.41
C LEU A 123 -3.16 12.89 -10.45
N TYR A 124 -3.46 12.99 -11.74
CA TYR A 124 -2.67 12.33 -12.80
C TYR A 124 -1.19 12.78 -12.84
N PRO A 125 -0.86 14.08 -12.62
CA PRO A 125 0.53 14.51 -12.47
C PRO A 125 1.23 13.80 -11.29
N MET A 126 0.51 13.54 -10.21
CA MET A 126 1.05 12.85 -9.04
C MET A 126 1.42 11.40 -9.37
N LYS A 127 0.64 10.69 -10.20
CA LYS A 127 0.97 9.33 -10.64
C LYS A 127 2.33 9.30 -11.34
N PHE A 128 2.54 10.16 -12.34
CA PHE A 128 3.85 10.26 -13.01
C PHE A 128 5.00 10.64 -12.08
N MET A 129 4.77 11.51 -11.09
CA MET A 129 5.80 11.84 -10.11
C MET A 129 6.18 10.62 -9.25
N THR A 130 5.19 9.85 -8.78
CA THR A 130 5.47 8.62 -8.02
C THR A 130 6.17 7.56 -8.87
N GLU A 131 5.81 7.42 -10.15
CA GLU A 131 6.45 6.50 -11.09
C GLU A 131 7.92 6.88 -11.35
N LYS A 132 8.20 8.18 -11.54
CA LYS A 132 9.56 8.70 -11.70
C LYS A 132 10.39 8.48 -10.43
N VAL A 133 9.83 8.77 -9.25
CA VAL A 133 10.52 8.55 -7.97
C VAL A 133 10.84 7.06 -7.79
N LYS A 134 9.89 6.15 -8.03
CA LYS A 134 10.13 4.70 -7.99
C LYS A 134 11.23 4.27 -8.97
N PHE A 135 11.21 4.78 -10.20
CA PHE A 135 12.24 4.48 -11.20
C PHE A 135 13.63 5.00 -10.81
N PHE A 136 13.71 6.21 -10.25
CA PHE A 136 14.97 6.80 -9.77
C PHE A 136 15.53 6.08 -8.54
N LEU A 137 14.67 5.68 -7.60
CA LEU A 137 15.06 4.93 -6.39
C LEU A 137 15.43 3.47 -6.71
N THR A 138 15.02 2.95 -7.86
CA THR A 138 15.36 1.59 -8.28
C THR A 138 16.80 1.54 -8.80
N ALA A 139 17.73 1.14 -7.94
CA ALA A 139 19.14 1.01 -8.27
C ALA A 139 19.45 -0.21 -9.16
N ASN A 140 18.66 -1.29 -9.06
CA ASN A 140 18.88 -2.53 -9.81
C ASN A 140 18.50 -2.39 -11.30
N PRO A 141 19.41 -2.65 -12.27
CA PRO A 141 19.10 -2.64 -13.70
C PRO A 141 17.92 -3.53 -14.10
N GLY A 142 17.76 -4.71 -13.48
CA GLY A 142 16.62 -5.60 -13.73
C GLY A 142 15.30 -5.01 -13.22
N GLY A 143 15.33 -4.33 -12.07
CA GLY A 143 14.16 -3.65 -11.52
C GLY A 143 13.68 -2.49 -12.40
N LYS A 144 14.58 -1.81 -13.12
CA LYS A 144 14.19 -0.79 -14.10
C LYS A 144 13.44 -1.40 -15.29
N VAL A 145 13.89 -2.55 -15.80
CA VAL A 145 13.17 -3.27 -16.85
C VAL A 145 11.79 -3.71 -16.36
N GLU A 146 11.72 -4.28 -15.16
CA GLU A 146 10.48 -4.71 -14.54
C GLU A 146 9.46 -3.57 -14.46
N LEU A 147 9.89 -2.38 -14.00
CA LEU A 147 9.02 -1.21 -13.93
C LEU A 147 8.51 -0.77 -15.31
N ARG A 148 9.36 -0.80 -16.35
CA ARG A 148 8.94 -0.47 -17.72
C ARG A 148 7.86 -1.44 -18.23
N LEU A 149 8.01 -2.73 -17.94
CA LEU A 149 7.00 -3.74 -18.29
C LEU A 149 5.67 -3.49 -17.56
N ILE A 150 5.73 -3.20 -16.26
CA ILE A 150 4.55 -2.86 -15.45
C ILE A 150 3.86 -1.61 -15.99
N TYR A 151 4.60 -0.53 -16.26
CA TYR A 151 4.02 0.70 -16.79
C TYR A 151 3.38 0.47 -18.15
N SER A 152 4.03 -0.27 -19.05
CA SER A 152 3.45 -0.63 -20.36
C SER A 152 2.12 -1.38 -20.20
N GLU A 153 2.02 -2.33 -19.27
CA GLU A 153 0.78 -3.03 -18.97
C GLU A 153 -0.29 -2.11 -18.36
N GLU A 154 0.08 -1.24 -17.42
CA GLU A 154 -0.85 -0.28 -16.83
C GLU A 154 -1.42 0.68 -17.88
N ARG A 155 -0.61 1.18 -18.82
CA ARG A 155 -1.07 2.08 -19.89
C ARG A 155 -2.05 1.38 -20.83
N MET A 156 -1.83 0.10 -21.12
CA MET A 156 -2.80 -0.71 -21.85
C MET A 156 -4.13 -0.83 -21.08
N GLN A 157 -4.09 -1.12 -19.78
CA GLN A 157 -5.31 -1.21 -18.97
C GLN A 157 -6.03 0.14 -18.84
N GLU A 158 -5.30 1.26 -18.76
CA GLU A 158 -5.85 2.61 -18.82
C GLU A 158 -6.51 2.89 -20.17
N LEU A 159 -5.87 2.51 -21.28
CA LEU A 159 -6.40 2.65 -22.62
C LEU A 159 -7.73 1.90 -22.78
N VAL A 160 -7.80 0.64 -22.35
CA VAL A 160 -9.03 -0.18 -22.38
C VAL A 160 -10.14 0.48 -21.56
N ARG A 161 -9.83 0.89 -20.31
CA ARG A 161 -10.80 1.56 -19.44
C ARG A 161 -11.29 2.89 -19.99
N HIS A 162 -10.41 3.65 -20.65
CA HIS A 162 -10.76 4.91 -21.29
C HIS A 162 -11.72 4.65 -22.46
N LEU A 163 -11.40 3.70 -23.33
CA LEU A 163 -12.23 3.34 -24.47
C LEU A 163 -13.61 2.83 -24.03
N ASP A 164 -13.68 2.00 -22.99
CA ASP A 164 -14.96 1.49 -22.47
C ASP A 164 -15.85 2.59 -21.88
N LYS A 165 -15.26 3.61 -21.23
CA LYS A 165 -16.04 4.69 -20.58
C LYS A 165 -16.36 5.87 -21.49
N ARG A 166 -15.42 6.25 -22.36
CA ARG A 166 -15.53 7.45 -23.21
C ARG A 166 -15.86 7.13 -24.67
N ARG A 167 -15.82 5.85 -25.06
CA ARG A 167 -15.91 5.39 -26.46
C ARG A 167 -14.89 6.08 -27.38
N ASP A 168 -13.77 6.45 -26.79
CA ASP A 168 -12.73 7.25 -27.42
C ASP A 168 -11.36 6.60 -27.18
N LEU A 169 -10.59 6.42 -28.26
CA LEU A 169 -9.25 5.86 -28.19
C LEU A 169 -8.27 6.97 -27.85
N ASN A 170 -7.76 6.95 -26.61
CA ASN A 170 -6.73 7.88 -26.19
C ASN A 170 -5.38 7.51 -26.85
N THR A 171 -4.99 8.28 -27.85
CA THR A 171 -3.76 8.05 -28.62
C THR A 171 -2.48 8.28 -27.81
N GLU A 172 -2.52 9.11 -26.77
CA GLU A 172 -1.38 9.32 -25.88
C GLU A 172 -1.11 8.08 -25.03
N LEU A 173 -2.15 7.45 -24.48
CA LEU A 173 -2.03 6.19 -23.73
C LEU A 173 -1.56 5.04 -24.64
N LEU A 174 -2.02 5.00 -25.88
CA LEU A 174 -1.58 4.02 -26.88
C LEU A 174 -0.09 4.18 -27.20
N LYS A 175 0.37 5.41 -27.44
CA LYS A 175 1.78 5.72 -27.69
C LYS A 175 2.65 5.41 -26.46
N ALA A 176 2.22 5.84 -25.27
CA ALA A 176 2.94 5.57 -24.02
C ALA A 176 3.10 4.06 -23.76
N MET A 177 2.06 3.26 -24.01
CA MET A 177 2.15 1.80 -23.91
C MET A 177 3.25 1.22 -24.82
N LEU A 178 3.29 1.65 -26.08
CA LEU A 178 4.28 1.20 -27.07
C LEU A 178 5.69 1.66 -26.70
N ASP A 179 5.84 2.90 -26.24
CA ASP A 179 7.12 3.50 -25.85
C ASP A 179 7.72 2.78 -24.64
N GLU A 180 6.92 2.48 -23.61
CA GLU A 180 7.38 1.74 -22.44
C GLU A 180 7.87 0.32 -22.81
N ALA A 181 7.22 -0.34 -23.77
CA ALA A 181 7.66 -1.64 -24.29
C ALA A 181 8.99 -1.53 -25.08
N THR A 182 9.18 -0.45 -25.85
CA THR A 182 10.43 -0.17 -26.57
C THR A 182 11.57 0.13 -25.59
N LEU A 183 11.32 0.95 -24.57
CA LEU A 183 12.29 1.26 -23.52
C LEU A 183 12.67 0.02 -22.71
N ALA A 184 11.70 -0.86 -22.42
CA ALA A 184 11.98 -2.16 -21.79
C ALA A 184 12.95 -2.98 -22.64
N LEU A 185 12.73 -3.07 -23.96
CA LEU A 185 13.62 -3.81 -24.87
C LEU A 185 15.04 -3.24 -24.88
N GLU A 186 15.16 -1.91 -24.92
CA GLU A 186 16.45 -1.23 -24.87
C GLU A 186 17.20 -1.53 -23.57
N HIS A 187 16.52 -1.47 -22.43
CA HIS A 187 17.14 -1.79 -21.15
C HIS A 187 17.49 -3.28 -21.02
N ILE A 188 16.67 -4.19 -21.55
CA ILE A 188 16.96 -5.64 -21.60
C ILE A 188 18.26 -5.92 -22.37
N SER A 189 18.50 -5.21 -23.48
CA SER A 189 19.71 -5.38 -24.29
C SER A 189 21.01 -5.06 -23.54
N ARG A 190 20.92 -4.30 -22.45
CA ARG A 190 22.05 -3.87 -21.62
C ARG A 190 22.22 -4.72 -20.35
N LEU A 191 21.34 -5.68 -20.09
CA LEU A 191 21.44 -6.55 -18.92
C LEU A 191 22.48 -7.65 -19.12
N PRO A 192 23.23 -8.01 -18.06
CA PRO A 192 24.11 -9.18 -18.10
C PRO A 192 23.31 -10.49 -18.14
N ASP A 193 23.92 -11.53 -18.71
CA ASP A 193 23.41 -12.90 -18.60
C ASP A 193 23.52 -13.37 -17.13
N PRO A 194 22.51 -14.08 -16.57
CA PRO A 194 21.32 -14.64 -17.23
C PRO A 194 20.04 -13.78 -17.14
N ALA A 195 20.12 -12.53 -16.66
CA ALA A 195 18.92 -11.71 -16.41
C ALA A 195 18.22 -11.26 -17.70
N GLY A 196 18.97 -10.86 -18.73
CA GLY A 196 18.43 -10.43 -20.03
C GLY A 196 17.42 -11.42 -20.64
N PRO A 197 17.76 -12.72 -20.76
CA PRO A 197 16.85 -13.78 -21.23
C PRO A 197 15.48 -13.87 -20.54
N VAL A 198 15.46 -13.71 -19.22
CA VAL A 198 14.23 -13.80 -18.42
C VAL A 198 13.30 -12.65 -18.77
N TYR A 199 13.81 -11.42 -18.73
CA TYR A 199 13.01 -10.23 -19.06
C TYR A 199 12.64 -10.16 -20.54
N PHE A 200 13.48 -10.67 -21.44
CA PHE A 200 13.17 -10.78 -22.86
C PHE A 200 11.95 -11.68 -23.10
N SER A 201 11.90 -12.84 -22.42
CA SER A 201 10.76 -13.76 -22.51
C SER A 201 9.47 -13.12 -21.99
N ARG A 202 9.57 -12.35 -20.91
CA ARG A 202 8.44 -11.61 -20.36
C ARG A 202 7.94 -10.50 -21.29
N LEU A 203 8.85 -9.73 -21.88
CA LEU A 203 8.51 -8.72 -22.88
C LEU A 203 7.86 -9.35 -24.12
N GLN A 204 8.30 -10.56 -24.51
CA GLN A 204 7.68 -11.29 -25.60
C GLN A 204 6.22 -11.64 -25.31
N TYR A 205 5.95 -12.16 -24.11
CA TYR A 205 4.59 -12.43 -23.64
C TYR A 205 3.74 -11.16 -23.60
N LEU A 206 4.28 -10.08 -23.03
CA LEU A 206 3.57 -8.80 -22.93
C LEU A 206 3.20 -8.22 -24.30
N ASN A 207 4.11 -8.23 -25.27
CA ASN A 207 3.80 -7.73 -26.62
C ASN A 207 2.75 -8.58 -27.34
N ALA A 208 2.79 -9.91 -27.16
CA ALA A 208 1.78 -10.79 -27.73
C ALA A 208 0.40 -10.51 -27.12
N TYR A 209 0.35 -10.34 -25.80
CA TYR A 209 -0.87 -9.97 -25.08
C TYR A 209 -1.40 -8.60 -25.49
N GLN A 210 -0.53 -7.58 -25.59
CA GLN A 210 -0.91 -6.26 -26.07
C GLN A 210 -1.52 -6.30 -27.46
N LYS A 211 -0.92 -7.07 -28.37
CA LYS A 211 -1.46 -7.24 -29.73
C LYS A 211 -2.88 -7.81 -29.70
N ASP A 212 -3.11 -8.88 -28.95
CA ASP A 212 -4.42 -9.54 -28.82
C ASP A 212 -5.46 -8.58 -28.22
N VAL A 213 -5.10 -7.85 -27.16
CA VAL A 213 -5.97 -6.84 -26.56
C VAL A 213 -6.34 -5.77 -27.60
N LEU A 214 -5.36 -5.20 -28.31
CA LEU A 214 -5.63 -4.17 -29.33
C LEU A 214 -6.51 -4.70 -30.48
N GLU A 215 -6.32 -5.95 -30.90
CA GLU A 215 -7.18 -6.60 -31.91
C GLU A 215 -8.64 -6.69 -31.43
N ASN A 216 -8.84 -7.02 -30.15
CA ASN A 216 -10.17 -7.06 -29.53
C ASN A 216 -10.81 -5.67 -29.36
N LEU A 217 -10.04 -4.58 -29.44
CA LEU A 217 -10.56 -3.21 -29.39
C LEU A 217 -11.05 -2.69 -30.74
N LYS A 218 -10.65 -3.29 -31.87
CA LYS A 218 -11.07 -2.88 -33.22
C LYS A 218 -12.58 -2.60 -33.37
N PRO A 219 -13.49 -3.47 -32.92
CA PRO A 219 -14.93 -3.23 -33.08
C PRO A 219 -15.45 -2.07 -32.22
N LYS A 220 -14.73 -1.67 -31.17
CA LYS A 220 -15.14 -0.60 -30.25
C LYS A 220 -14.74 0.79 -30.73
N VAL A 221 -13.77 0.89 -31.65
CA VAL A 221 -13.27 2.16 -32.19
C VAL A 221 -14.11 2.57 -33.40
N THR A 222 -14.71 3.76 -33.34
CA THR A 222 -15.64 4.23 -34.39
C THR A 222 -14.97 5.18 -35.39
N SER A 223 -14.09 6.07 -34.91
CA SER A 223 -13.43 7.09 -35.75
C SER A 223 -12.43 6.46 -36.75
N PRO A 224 -12.45 6.84 -38.04
CA PRO A 224 -11.51 6.35 -39.04
C PRO A 224 -10.04 6.62 -38.68
N GLN A 225 -9.75 7.82 -38.15
CA GLN A 225 -8.39 8.18 -37.74
C GLN A 225 -7.89 7.32 -36.58
N GLN A 226 -8.76 7.02 -35.61
CA GLN A 226 -8.40 6.18 -34.47
C GLN A 226 -8.24 4.71 -34.87
N LYS A 227 -8.99 4.23 -35.87
CA LYS A 227 -8.81 2.89 -36.44
C LYS A 227 -7.43 2.76 -37.07
N GLU A 228 -6.98 3.76 -37.82
CA GLU A 228 -5.64 3.77 -38.42
C GLU A 228 -4.53 3.74 -37.35
N GLU A 229 -4.64 4.57 -36.31
CA GLU A 229 -3.70 4.57 -35.18
C GLU A 229 -3.67 3.22 -34.45
N LEU A 230 -4.83 2.61 -34.21
CA LEU A 230 -4.94 1.28 -33.61
C LEU A 230 -4.31 0.20 -34.50
N GLU A 231 -4.56 0.24 -35.81
CA GLU A 231 -3.97 -0.71 -36.77
C GLU A 231 -2.44 -0.56 -36.86
N ASN A 232 -1.94 0.67 -36.84
CA ASN A 232 -0.51 0.95 -36.77
C ASN A 232 0.11 0.36 -35.50
N ALA A 233 -0.54 0.52 -34.34
CA ALA A 233 -0.07 -0.07 -33.08
C ALA A 233 -0.08 -1.61 -33.09
N ILE A 234 -1.11 -2.23 -33.65
CA ILE A 234 -1.19 -3.69 -33.83
C ILE A 234 -0.06 -4.18 -34.73
N ARG A 235 0.22 -3.46 -35.83
CA ARG A 235 1.31 -3.76 -36.75
C ARG A 235 2.67 -3.69 -36.04
N LEU A 236 2.90 -2.67 -35.22
CA LEU A 236 4.13 -2.53 -34.42
C LEU A 236 4.31 -3.69 -33.43
N CYS A 237 3.26 -4.03 -32.66
CA CYS A 237 3.31 -5.17 -31.74
C CYS A 237 3.57 -6.50 -32.48
N GLY A 238 2.97 -6.68 -33.65
CA GLY A 238 3.18 -7.84 -34.52
C GLY A 238 4.63 -7.93 -35.04
N ASN A 239 5.16 -6.84 -35.57
CA ASN A 239 6.54 -6.76 -36.06
C ASN A 239 7.55 -7.06 -34.95
N ARG A 240 7.34 -6.50 -33.76
CA ARG A 240 8.18 -6.74 -32.59
C ARG A 240 8.12 -8.20 -32.15
N THR A 241 6.93 -8.80 -32.09
CA THR A 241 6.74 -10.22 -31.74
C THR A 241 7.48 -11.15 -32.72
N GLN A 242 7.36 -10.89 -34.03
CA GLN A 242 8.05 -11.66 -35.06
C GLN A 242 9.57 -11.48 -34.97
N TRP A 243 10.04 -10.25 -34.74
CA TRP A 243 11.45 -9.95 -34.52
C TRP A 243 12.00 -10.69 -33.30
N MET A 244 11.31 -10.63 -32.15
CA MET A 244 11.72 -11.31 -30.92
C MET A 244 11.76 -12.84 -31.08
N SER A 245 10.76 -13.41 -31.77
CA SER A 245 10.75 -14.85 -32.06
C SER A 245 11.94 -15.29 -32.92
N ARG A 246 12.32 -14.49 -33.94
CA ARG A 246 13.49 -14.76 -34.77
C ARG A 246 14.79 -14.69 -33.96
N MET A 247 14.91 -13.72 -33.05
CA MET A 247 16.08 -13.60 -32.17
C MET A 247 16.23 -14.81 -31.25
N ARG A 248 15.11 -15.27 -30.65
CA ARG A 248 15.08 -16.48 -29.81
C ARG A 248 15.55 -17.73 -30.57
N ILE A 249 15.05 -17.93 -31.80
CA ILE A 249 15.43 -19.09 -32.65
C ILE A 249 16.92 -19.07 -33.00
N LYS A 250 17.49 -17.89 -33.27
CA LYS A 250 18.91 -17.75 -33.60
C LYS A 250 19.84 -17.86 -32.39
N GLY A 251 19.31 -17.89 -31.16
CA GLY A 251 20.12 -17.81 -29.93
C GLY A 251 20.89 -16.50 -29.80
N VAL A 252 20.45 -15.45 -30.49
CA VAL A 252 21.12 -14.14 -30.53
C VAL A 252 20.36 -13.15 -29.65
N TRP A 253 21.05 -12.61 -28.66
CA TRP A 253 20.48 -11.65 -27.71
C TRP A 253 20.54 -10.20 -28.24
N PRO A 254 19.56 -9.35 -27.89
CA PRO A 254 19.47 -7.96 -28.36
C PRO A 254 20.70 -7.06 -28.08
N GLY A 255 21.63 -7.49 -27.23
CA GLY A 255 22.88 -6.78 -26.99
C GLY A 255 23.90 -6.89 -28.14
N LYS A 256 23.79 -7.89 -29.03
CA LYS A 256 24.74 -8.10 -30.15
C LYS A 256 24.31 -7.45 -31.47
N TRP A 257 23.05 -7.07 -31.61
CA TRP A 257 22.49 -6.34 -32.76
C TRP A 257 21.46 -5.35 -32.21
N GLY A 258 21.72 -4.05 -32.37
CA GLY A 258 20.98 -2.96 -31.71
C GLY A 258 19.44 -2.99 -31.89
N PRO A 259 18.71 -2.17 -31.10
CA PRO A 259 17.27 -2.25 -30.90
C PRO A 259 16.53 -1.65 -32.10
N HIS A 260 16.45 -2.38 -33.20
CA HIS A 260 15.75 -1.93 -34.41
C HIS A 260 14.68 -2.95 -34.78
N CYS A 261 13.64 -3.05 -33.95
CA CYS A 261 12.39 -3.74 -34.30
C CYS A 261 11.45 -2.85 -35.14
N ASP A 262 11.56 -1.52 -35.00
CA ASP A 262 10.60 -0.54 -35.55
C ASP A 262 11.12 0.25 -36.76
N ARG A 263 12.36 0.01 -37.22
CA ARG A 263 12.89 0.61 -38.47
C ARG A 263 12.64 -0.32 -39.66
N ARG A 264 11.51 -0.13 -40.33
CA ARG A 264 11.36 -0.33 -41.78
C ARG A 264 10.47 0.75 -42.33
#